data_AF-A0AAN7UCL6-F1
#
_entry.id   AF-A0AAN7UCL6-F1
#
_cell.length_a   1.000
_cell.length_b   1.000
_cell.length_c   1.000
_cell.angle_alpha   90.00
_cell.angle_beta   90.00
_cell.angle_gamma   90.00
#
_symmetry.space_group_name_H-M   'P 1'
#
loop_
_entity.id
_entity.type
_entity.pdbx_description
1 polymer ?
#
loop_
_entity_poly.entity_id
_entity_poly.type
_entity_poly.pdbx_seq_one_letter_code
_entity_poly.pdbx_strand_id
1 'polypeptide(L)'
;MIKIIILIIFFKILVVKGEFSDGYGGGILDSSAECSGYVGDSIEQPLCNNRLYNGGKKIYSTIDSSNISSQEISKVSILKSFEALTFLQGQCDDLLFTQFSICDLNLSPCIETTPLETPLKIISLPQRLCKSVCERLVSNCPRLSLKIDCSISFMFPKLGSEYNLTNYGYTDNGGMYRVPCIDPTEGYNKVSNDMELIEACPYPILLKNSSDPKYSPDKGYTYLPPTNCVLTCPMPNYPKQQWQQVFNMAKSLSSISFVLACYNIVTFGILNKKKYTKYNICITLMSASIALVYLTDIIKFGYGIEEFLCPEPGRSSVQDDAVCGITGAMFHIGITYCCCWAMTMSVVLFCSVKRIKLFYFRHFMIGNTVFTIISTVILLSAKKMVAGTGYIECWVRDRWFVVSLFWIPCGIGLGIGIFCIFGVIHEIYNISKKVNIRESQFIIRQIKPFSLVFSVAGSFLYLFIFFFDVERKIDGYKEAVADYVMCLLNGGTEETCFTTGPNYASFFIFYFFIRIFGVLFFAIYGTSRIARDIWSETIFDEVRSRLSQTSTEIGLSRNNSRNSIKLSKNTNKNSNNSNNSNNSNNSNSSDKNSKPEN
;
A
#
# COMPACT_ATOMS: atom_id res chain seq x y z
N MET A 1 29.59 16.05 -30.50
CA MET A 1 30.21 17.08 -29.64
C MET A 1 31.08 18.06 -30.44
N ILE A 2 32.09 17.64 -31.20
CA ILE A 2 32.98 18.53 -31.99
C ILE A 2 32.22 19.42 -33.00
N LYS A 3 31.24 18.88 -33.73
CA LYS A 3 30.40 19.68 -34.65
C LYS A 3 29.61 20.79 -33.95
N ILE A 4 29.13 20.55 -32.73
CA ILE A 4 28.39 21.54 -31.93
C ILE A 4 29.36 22.62 -31.43
N ILE A 5 30.56 22.24 -30.99
CA ILE A 5 31.59 23.20 -30.56
C ILE A 5 32.05 24.07 -31.74
N ILE A 6 32.26 23.51 -32.93
CA ILE A 6 32.59 24.28 -34.13
C ILE A 6 31.44 25.23 -34.49
N LEU A 7 30.19 24.79 -34.40
CA LEU A 7 29.02 25.63 -34.70
C LEU A 7 28.87 26.77 -33.68
N ILE A 8 29.12 26.53 -32.39
CA ILE A 8 29.14 27.57 -31.35
C ILE A 8 30.30 28.55 -31.55
N ILE A 9 31.50 28.07 -31.90
CA ILE A 9 32.66 28.92 -32.17
C ILE A 9 32.40 29.76 -33.43
N PHE A 10 31.86 29.16 -34.48
CA PHE A 10 31.53 29.86 -35.72
C PHE A 10 30.43 30.89 -35.49
N PHE A 11 29.42 30.57 -34.68
CA PHE A 11 28.37 31.50 -34.27
C PHE A 11 28.94 32.65 -33.44
N LYS A 12 29.84 32.38 -32.47
CA LYS A 12 30.54 33.43 -31.73
C LYS A 12 31.36 34.33 -32.67
N ILE A 13 32.07 33.77 -33.64
CA ILE A 13 32.89 34.54 -34.59
C ILE A 13 32.01 35.39 -35.54
N LEU A 14 30.88 34.86 -36.01
CA LEU A 14 29.94 35.60 -36.87
C LEU A 14 29.22 36.71 -36.10
N VAL A 15 28.80 36.44 -34.87
CA VAL A 15 28.09 37.42 -34.02
C VAL A 15 29.02 38.53 -33.54
N VAL A 16 30.30 38.24 -33.26
CA VAL A 16 31.28 39.24 -32.80
C VAL A 16 31.66 40.26 -33.89
N LYS A 17 31.40 39.98 -35.17
CA LYS A 17 31.69 40.93 -36.27
C LYS A 17 30.56 41.92 -36.57
N GLY A 18 29.37 41.76 -35.99
CA GLY A 18 28.32 42.76 -36.04
C GLY A 18 28.37 43.62 -34.78
N GLU A 19 28.78 44.88 -34.89
CA GLU A 19 28.54 45.85 -33.82
C GLU A 19 27.03 46.12 -33.76
N PHE A 20 26.33 45.38 -32.89
CA PHE A 20 24.95 45.68 -32.56
C PHE A 20 24.89 46.96 -31.72
N SER A 21 23.83 47.74 -31.90
CA SER A 21 23.64 48.97 -31.13
C SER A 21 23.62 48.66 -29.62
N ASP A 22 24.22 49.53 -28.80
CA ASP A 22 24.27 49.33 -27.36
C ASP A 22 22.88 49.05 -26.77
N GLY A 23 22.75 47.90 -26.10
CA GLY A 23 21.49 47.46 -25.48
C GLY A 23 20.57 46.63 -26.38
N TYR A 24 20.87 46.49 -27.68
CA TYR A 24 20.15 45.59 -28.58
C TYR A 24 20.84 44.22 -28.69
N GLY A 25 20.03 43.17 -28.82
CA GLY A 25 20.50 41.81 -29.15
C GLY A 25 20.36 41.53 -30.64
N GLY A 26 21.15 40.63 -31.20
CA GLY A 26 20.89 40.14 -32.56
C GLY A 26 19.59 39.35 -32.63
N GLY A 27 18.89 39.40 -33.76
CA GLY A 27 17.72 38.58 -34.05
C GLY A 27 18.02 37.54 -35.14
N ILE A 28 17.55 36.30 -34.98
CA ILE A 28 17.56 35.31 -36.05
C ILE A 28 16.21 35.37 -36.75
N LEU A 29 16.24 35.54 -38.07
CA LEU A 29 15.05 35.52 -38.91
C LEU A 29 14.80 34.12 -39.45
N ASP A 30 13.60 33.60 -39.22
CA ASP A 30 13.09 32.41 -39.92
C ASP A 30 12.13 32.84 -41.02
N SER A 31 12.44 32.48 -42.26
CA SER A 31 11.65 32.88 -43.44
C SER A 31 10.31 32.15 -43.57
N SER A 32 10.10 31.11 -42.76
CA SER A 32 8.89 30.29 -42.67
C SER A 32 7.97 30.69 -41.52
N ALA A 33 8.39 31.63 -40.67
CA ALA A 33 7.60 32.06 -39.52
C ALA A 33 6.42 32.95 -39.90
N GLU A 34 5.32 32.79 -39.17
CA GLU A 34 4.10 33.58 -39.27
C GLU A 34 3.67 34.10 -37.88
N CYS A 35 3.02 35.27 -37.86
CA CYS A 35 2.36 35.78 -36.67
C CYS A 35 0.93 35.22 -36.61
N SER A 36 0.75 34.07 -35.98
CA SER A 36 -0.57 33.44 -35.81
C SER A 36 -1.15 33.72 -34.43
N GLY A 37 -2.48 33.65 -34.30
CA GLY A 37 -3.13 33.71 -32.99
C GLY A 37 -2.69 32.53 -32.10
N TYR A 38 -2.71 32.74 -30.79
CA TYR A 38 -2.51 31.64 -29.87
C TYR A 38 -3.59 30.57 -30.08
N VAL A 39 -3.18 29.33 -30.30
CA VAL A 39 -4.10 28.20 -30.58
C VAL A 39 -5.02 27.90 -29.39
N GLY A 40 -4.70 28.42 -28.20
CA GLY A 40 -5.46 28.23 -26.97
C GLY A 40 -5.03 26.98 -26.21
N ASP A 41 -5.33 26.97 -24.92
CA ASP A 41 -5.14 25.79 -24.08
C ASP A 41 -6.23 24.73 -24.26
N SER A 42 -5.95 23.49 -23.85
CA SER A 42 -7.01 22.50 -23.70
C SER A 42 -7.90 22.85 -22.51
N ILE A 43 -9.17 22.44 -22.56
CA ILE A 43 -10.14 22.70 -21.48
C ILE A 43 -9.67 22.08 -20.16
N GLU A 44 -9.01 20.93 -20.23
CA GLU A 44 -8.52 20.18 -19.07
C GLU A 44 -7.22 20.75 -18.49
N GLN A 45 -6.51 21.59 -19.25
CA GLN A 45 -5.18 22.07 -18.87
C GLN A 45 -4.95 23.51 -19.33
N PRO A 46 -5.57 24.51 -18.67
CA PRO A 46 -5.26 25.91 -18.91
C PRO A 46 -3.80 26.18 -18.50
N LEU A 47 -3.00 26.76 -19.41
CA LEU A 47 -1.61 27.12 -19.20
C LEU A 47 -1.41 28.63 -19.38
N CYS A 48 -1.60 29.13 -20.60
CA CYS A 48 -1.25 30.50 -20.98
C CYS A 48 -2.43 31.37 -21.43
N ASN A 49 -3.64 30.83 -21.44
CA ASN A 49 -4.86 31.61 -21.63
C ASN A 49 -4.90 32.76 -20.61
N ASN A 50 -5.01 33.99 -21.11
CA ASN A 50 -4.97 35.24 -20.34
C ASN A 50 -3.61 35.57 -19.67
N ARG A 51 -2.56 34.80 -19.92
CA ARG A 51 -1.20 35.03 -19.38
C ARG A 51 -0.16 35.42 -20.43
N LEU A 52 -0.64 35.77 -21.62
CA LEU A 52 0.18 36.22 -22.74
C LEU A 52 0.01 37.72 -22.93
N TYR A 53 1.08 38.37 -23.32
CA TYR A 53 1.04 39.77 -23.73
C TYR A 53 0.00 39.99 -24.85
N ASN A 54 -0.77 41.08 -24.75
CA ASN A 54 -1.89 41.40 -25.64
C ASN A 54 -2.94 40.26 -25.80
N GLY A 55 -3.04 39.34 -24.83
CA GLY A 55 -3.96 38.22 -24.86
C GLY A 55 -3.65 37.18 -25.94
N GLY A 56 -2.39 37.09 -26.40
CA GLY A 56 -1.97 36.09 -27.37
C GLY A 56 -2.52 36.28 -28.79
N LYS A 57 -2.91 37.50 -29.17
CA LYS A 57 -3.46 37.80 -30.51
C LYS A 57 -2.49 37.54 -31.66
N LYS A 58 -1.19 37.76 -31.43
CA LYS A 58 -0.11 37.53 -32.41
C LYS A 58 1.07 36.87 -31.71
N ILE A 59 1.23 35.57 -31.92
CA ILE A 59 2.32 34.74 -31.41
C ILE A 59 3.21 34.34 -32.59
N TYR A 60 4.51 34.36 -32.35
CA TYR A 60 5.48 33.97 -33.35
C TYR A 60 5.47 32.45 -33.48
N SER A 61 5.08 31.94 -34.64
CA SER A 61 4.94 30.52 -34.90
C SER A 61 5.69 30.12 -36.16
N THR A 62 6.51 29.08 -36.06
CA THR A 62 7.06 28.36 -37.20
C THR A 62 6.33 27.03 -37.37
N ILE A 63 6.24 26.57 -38.62
CA ILE A 63 5.75 25.23 -38.98
C ILE A 63 6.98 24.41 -39.36
N ASP A 64 7.27 23.38 -38.58
CA ASP A 64 8.35 22.46 -38.93
C ASP A 64 7.94 21.57 -40.13
N SER A 65 8.93 20.97 -40.78
CA SER A 65 8.79 19.94 -41.82
C SER A 65 7.83 18.79 -41.47
N SER A 66 7.59 18.56 -40.17
CA SER A 66 6.65 17.59 -39.62
C SER A 66 5.20 18.11 -39.52
N ASN A 67 4.91 19.33 -39.97
CA ASN A 67 3.65 20.06 -39.78
C ASN A 67 3.25 20.28 -38.31
N ILE A 68 4.19 20.13 -37.37
CA ILE A 68 3.96 20.45 -35.96
C ILE A 68 4.21 21.94 -35.76
N SER A 69 3.22 22.63 -35.19
CA SER A 69 3.36 24.03 -34.82
C SER A 69 4.38 24.16 -33.69
N SER A 70 5.31 25.11 -33.81
CA SER A 70 6.18 25.52 -32.71
C SER A 70 5.43 25.90 -31.42
N GLN A 71 4.15 26.33 -31.51
CA GLN A 71 3.31 26.57 -30.34
C GLN A 71 3.03 25.28 -29.56
N GLU A 72 2.85 24.13 -30.22
CA GLU A 72 2.60 22.84 -29.56
C GLU A 72 3.84 22.37 -28.79
N ILE A 73 5.02 22.49 -29.39
CA ILE A 73 6.29 22.18 -28.72
C ILE A 73 6.49 23.11 -27.51
N SER A 74 6.15 24.38 -27.66
CA SER A 74 6.25 25.39 -26.60
C SER A 74 5.30 25.09 -25.44
N LYS A 75 4.08 24.60 -25.70
CA LYS A 75 3.14 24.17 -24.65
C LYS A 75 3.70 23.04 -23.80
N VAL A 76 4.41 22.07 -24.39
CA VAL A 76 5.07 20.99 -23.64
C VAL A 76 6.18 21.54 -22.73
N SER A 77 6.97 22.51 -23.23
CA SER A 77 8.01 23.20 -22.44
C SER A 77 7.41 24.02 -21.27
N ILE A 78 6.32 24.73 -21.55
CA ILE A 78 5.57 25.52 -20.56
C ILE A 78 5.02 24.60 -19.47
N LEU A 79 4.37 23.49 -19.85
CA LEU A 79 3.82 22.53 -18.91
C LEU A 79 4.90 22.01 -17.95
N LYS A 80 6.03 21.54 -18.47
CA LYS A 80 7.15 21.07 -17.62
C LYS A 80 7.69 22.16 -16.70
N SER A 81 7.66 23.41 -17.16
CA SER A 81 8.07 24.55 -16.35
C SER A 81 7.06 24.83 -15.24
N PHE A 82 5.76 24.73 -15.51
CA PHE A 82 4.69 24.90 -14.53
C PHE A 82 4.67 23.77 -13.51
N GLU A 83 4.93 22.53 -13.94
CA GLU A 83 5.14 21.39 -13.04
C GLU A 83 6.27 21.68 -12.05
N ALA A 84 7.43 22.16 -12.54
CA ALA A 84 8.54 22.52 -11.68
C ALA A 84 8.20 23.70 -10.74
N LEU A 85 7.50 24.73 -11.23
CA LEU A 85 7.09 25.87 -10.41
C LEU A 85 6.11 25.49 -9.30
N THR A 86 5.24 24.52 -9.55
CA THR A 86 4.27 24.03 -8.56
C THR A 86 4.98 23.54 -7.30
N PHE A 87 6.11 22.84 -7.43
CA PHE A 87 6.90 22.39 -6.28
C PHE A 87 7.88 23.44 -5.71
N LEU A 88 7.95 24.63 -6.30
CA LEU A 88 8.74 25.76 -5.80
C LEU A 88 7.90 26.80 -5.03
N GLN A 89 6.63 26.48 -4.75
CA GLN A 89 5.79 27.26 -3.84
C GLN A 89 6.50 27.44 -2.48
N GLY A 90 6.61 28.71 -2.06
CA GLY A 90 7.34 29.11 -0.85
C GLY A 90 8.85 29.33 -1.03
N GLN A 91 9.43 28.98 -2.19
CA GLN A 91 10.81 29.34 -2.56
C GLN A 91 10.88 30.53 -3.54
N CYS A 92 9.74 30.93 -4.09
CA CYS A 92 9.64 32.00 -5.08
C CYS A 92 8.62 33.05 -4.65
N ASP A 93 8.99 34.33 -4.73
CA ASP A 93 8.24 35.45 -4.16
C ASP A 93 6.99 35.82 -4.98
N ASP A 94 7.06 35.68 -6.31
CA ASP A 94 5.98 36.05 -7.25
C ASP A 94 5.86 35.00 -8.37
N LEU A 95 5.23 33.88 -8.03
CA LEU A 95 5.02 32.77 -8.96
C LEU A 95 4.08 33.13 -10.11
N LEU A 96 3.11 34.02 -9.89
CA LEU A 96 2.19 34.44 -10.95
C LEU A 96 2.93 35.21 -12.04
N PHE A 97 3.77 36.19 -11.69
CA PHE A 97 4.61 36.89 -12.66
C PHE A 97 5.56 35.93 -13.39
N THR A 98 6.06 34.94 -12.65
CA THR A 98 6.93 33.90 -13.21
C THR A 98 6.19 33.09 -14.29
N GLN A 99 4.93 32.72 -14.07
CA GLN A 99 4.11 32.01 -15.06
C GLN A 99 3.84 32.85 -16.32
N PHE A 100 3.51 34.14 -16.16
CA PHE A 100 3.37 35.06 -17.31
C PHE A 100 4.66 35.14 -18.13
N SER A 101 5.78 35.33 -17.44
CA SER A 101 7.08 35.45 -18.09
C SER A 101 7.46 34.15 -18.82
N ILE A 102 7.15 32.98 -18.26
CA ILE A 102 7.39 31.68 -18.92
C ILE A 102 6.50 31.50 -20.15
N CYS A 103 5.23 31.93 -20.07
CA CYS A 103 4.32 31.94 -21.22
C CYS A 103 4.88 32.80 -22.36
N ASP A 104 5.22 34.07 -22.10
CA ASP A 104 5.76 34.98 -23.12
C ASP A 104 7.18 34.60 -23.58
N LEU A 105 7.97 33.92 -22.75
CA LEU A 105 9.28 33.39 -23.13
C LEU A 105 9.18 32.29 -24.18
N ASN A 106 8.24 31.36 -24.01
CA ASN A 106 8.07 30.21 -24.91
C ASN A 106 7.11 30.53 -26.07
N LEU A 107 6.14 31.41 -25.87
CA LEU A 107 5.16 31.87 -26.87
C LEU A 107 5.39 33.37 -27.11
N SER A 108 6.52 33.70 -27.73
CA SER A 108 6.93 35.08 -27.94
C SER A 108 5.90 35.86 -28.79
N PRO A 109 5.50 37.08 -28.38
CA PRO A 109 4.66 37.95 -29.20
C PRO A 109 5.31 38.24 -30.56
N CYS A 110 4.49 38.56 -31.55
CA CYS A 110 4.94 38.67 -32.94
C CYS A 110 4.59 40.03 -33.55
N ILE A 111 5.57 40.64 -34.22
CA ILE A 111 5.39 41.85 -35.04
C ILE A 111 5.53 41.48 -36.50
N GLU A 112 4.57 41.93 -37.30
CA GLU A 112 4.64 41.85 -38.76
C GLU A 112 5.21 43.15 -39.31
N THR A 113 6.15 43.05 -40.24
CA THR A 113 6.63 44.18 -41.02
C THR A 113 6.55 43.86 -42.51
N THR A 114 6.18 44.85 -43.31
CA THR A 114 6.16 44.77 -44.77
C THR A 114 7.25 45.68 -45.30
N PRO A 115 8.37 45.13 -45.80
CA PRO A 115 9.40 45.93 -46.45
C PRO A 115 8.81 46.73 -47.61
N LEU A 116 9.35 47.93 -47.87
CA LEU A 116 8.83 48.88 -48.86
C LEU A 116 9.14 48.49 -50.32
N GLU A 117 9.93 47.43 -50.56
CA GLU A 117 10.34 47.00 -51.89
C GLU A 117 9.68 45.69 -52.33
N THR A 118 9.28 45.62 -53.60
CA THR A 118 8.59 44.47 -54.21
C THR A 118 9.53 43.27 -54.45
N PRO A 119 9.08 42.03 -54.23
CA PRO A 119 7.71 41.62 -53.84
C PRO A 119 7.43 41.84 -52.35
N LEU A 120 6.24 42.38 -52.05
CA LEU A 120 5.75 42.59 -50.69
C LEU A 120 5.58 41.25 -49.97
N LYS A 121 6.62 40.82 -49.25
CA LYS A 121 6.55 39.66 -48.35
C LYS A 121 6.38 40.17 -46.93
N ILE A 122 5.30 39.75 -46.27
CA ILE A 122 5.12 39.98 -44.83
C ILE A 122 6.18 39.16 -44.08
N ILE A 123 6.93 39.82 -43.22
CA ILE A 123 7.95 39.19 -42.38
C ILE A 123 7.49 39.23 -40.94
N SER A 124 7.50 38.06 -40.31
CA SER A 124 7.13 37.89 -38.91
C SER A 124 8.37 37.88 -38.05
N LEU A 125 8.40 38.72 -37.00
CA LEU A 125 9.54 38.88 -36.11
C LEU A 125 9.11 38.66 -34.65
N PRO A 126 9.83 37.83 -33.87
CA PRO A 126 9.49 37.59 -32.48
C PRO A 126 9.94 38.78 -31.61
N GLN A 127 9.11 39.18 -30.66
CA GLN A 127 9.51 40.07 -29.58
C GLN A 127 10.13 39.26 -28.44
N ARG A 128 11.34 39.62 -28.02
CA ARG A 128 12.05 38.95 -26.93
C ARG A 128 11.77 39.61 -25.57
N LEU A 129 11.81 38.84 -24.48
CA LEU A 129 11.68 39.39 -23.14
C LEU A 129 12.86 40.33 -22.82
N CYS A 130 12.58 41.46 -22.16
CA CYS A 130 13.62 42.38 -21.74
C CYS A 130 14.54 41.74 -20.67
N LYS A 131 15.81 42.18 -20.63
CA LYS A 131 16.79 41.76 -19.62
C LYS A 131 16.29 41.98 -18.19
N SER A 132 15.65 43.12 -17.94
CA SER A 132 15.07 43.46 -16.64
C SER A 132 14.01 42.47 -16.18
N VAL A 133 13.18 41.95 -17.10
CA VAL A 133 12.16 40.93 -16.83
C VAL A 133 12.81 39.61 -16.46
N CYS A 134 13.84 39.20 -17.19
CA CYS A 134 14.61 38.00 -16.88
C CYS A 134 15.28 38.11 -15.50
N GLU A 135 15.93 39.25 -15.22
CA GLU A 135 16.57 39.49 -13.92
C GLU A 135 15.54 39.45 -12.79
N ARG A 136 14.35 40.05 -12.99
CA ARG A 136 13.24 39.95 -12.04
C ARG A 136 12.77 38.49 -11.86
N LEU A 137 12.58 37.76 -12.96
CA LEU A 137 12.17 36.35 -12.95
C LEU A 137 13.14 35.48 -12.12
N VAL A 138 14.43 35.64 -12.36
CA VAL A 138 15.48 34.91 -11.63
C VAL A 138 15.60 35.39 -10.19
N SER A 139 15.44 36.69 -9.92
CA SER A 139 15.48 37.21 -8.55
C SER A 139 14.30 36.71 -7.71
N ASN A 140 13.10 36.65 -8.31
CA ASN A 140 11.89 36.17 -7.66
C ASN A 140 11.91 34.66 -7.46
N CYS A 141 12.65 33.92 -8.28
CA CYS A 141 12.71 32.47 -8.22
C CYS A 141 14.15 31.99 -8.52
N PRO A 142 15.06 32.04 -7.52
CA PRO A 142 16.50 31.83 -7.73
C PRO A 142 16.85 30.49 -8.37
N ARG A 143 16.04 29.44 -8.17
CA ARG A 143 16.22 28.13 -8.80
C ARG A 143 16.16 28.19 -10.33
N LEU A 144 15.49 29.18 -10.92
CA LEU A 144 15.44 29.38 -12.36
C LEU A 144 16.79 29.83 -12.94
N SER A 145 17.70 30.39 -12.13
CA SER A 145 19.04 30.80 -12.59
C SER A 145 19.88 29.64 -13.13
N LEU A 146 19.55 28.39 -12.75
CA LEU A 146 20.22 27.19 -13.23
C LEU A 146 19.83 26.84 -14.67
N LYS A 147 18.67 27.33 -15.14
CA LYS A 147 18.13 27.04 -16.47
C LYS A 147 18.05 28.27 -17.37
N ILE A 148 17.93 29.47 -16.79
CA ILE A 148 17.76 30.73 -17.49
C ILE A 148 18.95 31.64 -17.20
N ASP A 149 19.70 31.98 -18.25
CA ASP A 149 20.83 32.90 -18.18
C ASP A 149 20.47 34.26 -18.78
N CYS A 150 20.20 35.23 -17.90
CA CYS A 150 19.85 36.60 -18.27
C CYS A 150 21.02 37.41 -18.86
N SER A 151 22.25 36.86 -18.89
CA SER A 151 23.40 37.51 -19.53
C SER A 151 23.38 37.37 -21.06
N ILE A 152 22.58 36.45 -21.60
CA ILE A 152 22.49 36.20 -23.04
C ILE A 152 21.68 37.31 -23.72
N SER A 153 22.37 38.34 -24.22
CA SER A 153 21.76 39.51 -24.89
C SER A 153 20.88 39.16 -26.10
N PHE A 154 21.15 38.04 -26.76
CA PHE A 154 20.34 37.52 -27.86
C PHE A 154 18.94 37.08 -27.41
N MET A 155 18.82 36.46 -26.23
CA MET A 155 17.53 36.01 -25.68
C MET A 155 16.86 37.08 -24.84
N PHE A 156 17.66 37.86 -24.11
CA PHE A 156 17.20 38.86 -23.15
C PHE A 156 17.88 40.22 -23.41
N PRO A 157 17.52 40.91 -24.51
CA PRO A 157 18.08 42.23 -24.81
C PRO A 157 17.65 43.29 -23.80
N LYS A 158 18.43 44.38 -23.66
CA LYS A 158 18.06 45.48 -22.76
C LYS A 158 16.96 46.35 -23.35
N LEU A 159 17.01 46.64 -24.65
CA LEU A 159 16.07 47.53 -25.36
C LEU A 159 15.24 46.78 -26.40
N GLY A 160 15.83 45.82 -27.10
CA GLY A 160 15.17 45.10 -28.19
C GLY A 160 16.11 44.23 -29.02
N SER A 161 15.58 43.62 -30.06
CA SER A 161 16.35 42.80 -31.00
C SER A 161 16.48 43.49 -32.35
N GLU A 162 17.65 43.39 -32.97
CA GLU A 162 17.92 43.88 -34.32
C GLU A 162 17.95 42.71 -35.32
N TYR A 163 17.09 42.77 -36.32
CA TYR A 163 16.97 41.77 -37.38
C TYR A 163 17.52 42.32 -38.67
N ASN A 164 18.46 41.61 -39.30
CA ASN A 164 18.94 41.96 -40.62
C ASN A 164 17.90 41.54 -41.67
N LEU A 165 17.25 42.53 -42.27
CA LEU A 165 16.24 42.39 -43.32
C LEU A 165 16.74 42.85 -44.70
N THR A 166 18.05 43.02 -44.90
CA THR A 166 18.62 43.45 -46.19
C THR A 166 18.21 42.53 -47.34
N ASN A 167 18.15 41.22 -47.10
CA ASN A 167 17.72 40.22 -48.10
C ASN A 167 16.24 40.36 -48.51
N TYR A 168 15.48 41.20 -47.81
CA TYR A 168 14.07 41.44 -48.05
C TYR A 168 13.78 42.90 -48.44
N GLY A 169 14.81 43.65 -48.88
CA GLY A 169 14.64 45.01 -49.40
C GLY A 169 14.46 46.08 -48.32
N TYR A 170 14.75 45.78 -47.05
CA TYR A 170 14.80 46.80 -46.01
C TYR A 170 16.16 47.52 -46.08
N THR A 171 16.15 48.84 -46.32
CA THR A 171 17.36 49.65 -46.54
C THR A 171 17.65 50.63 -45.39
N ASP A 172 16.64 50.96 -44.58
CA ASP A 172 16.79 51.83 -43.42
C ASP A 172 17.74 51.23 -42.37
N ASN A 173 18.50 52.09 -41.69
CA ASN A 173 19.50 51.70 -40.68
C ASN A 173 20.47 50.61 -41.15
N GLY A 174 20.86 50.63 -42.43
CA GLY A 174 21.77 49.62 -42.99
C GLY A 174 21.14 48.22 -43.09
N GLY A 175 19.81 48.14 -43.18
CA GLY A 175 19.06 46.89 -43.26
C GLY A 175 18.69 46.27 -41.91
N MET A 176 18.94 46.97 -40.79
CA MET A 176 18.62 46.49 -39.45
C MET A 176 17.26 47.01 -38.97
N TYR A 177 16.30 46.09 -38.83
CA TYR A 177 14.99 46.38 -38.26
C TYR A 177 14.98 46.13 -36.75
N ARG A 178 14.57 47.13 -35.97
CA ARG A 178 14.54 47.07 -34.51
C ARG A 178 13.16 46.65 -34.01
N VAL A 179 13.13 45.58 -33.23
CA VAL A 179 11.94 45.09 -32.53
C VAL A 179 12.13 45.35 -31.03
N PRO A 180 11.26 46.13 -30.37
CA PRO A 180 11.39 46.38 -28.93
C PRO A 180 11.19 45.09 -28.14
N CYS A 181 11.92 44.96 -27.02
CA CYS A 181 11.71 43.87 -26.08
C CYS A 181 10.39 44.07 -25.32
N ILE A 182 9.87 42.97 -24.77
CA ILE A 182 8.59 42.94 -24.05
C ILE A 182 8.85 42.98 -22.54
N ASP A 183 8.04 43.79 -21.85
CA ASP A 183 7.83 43.72 -20.40
C ASP A 183 6.39 43.28 -20.10
N PRO A 184 6.16 42.04 -19.61
CA PRO A 184 4.82 41.54 -19.32
C PRO A 184 4.20 42.17 -18.07
N THR A 185 4.92 43.04 -17.34
CA THR A 185 4.45 43.65 -16.09
C THR A 185 3.13 44.40 -16.26
N GLU A 186 2.92 45.11 -17.38
CA GLU A 186 1.67 45.83 -17.62
C GLU A 186 0.49 44.86 -17.79
N GLY A 187 0.68 43.77 -18.53
CA GLY A 187 -0.32 42.71 -18.69
C GLY A 187 -0.60 41.99 -17.37
N TYR A 188 0.44 41.63 -16.64
CA TYR A 188 0.37 41.03 -15.32
C TYR A 188 -0.43 41.90 -14.34
N ASN A 189 -0.10 43.19 -14.21
CA ASN A 189 -0.77 44.09 -13.26
C ASN A 189 -2.27 44.29 -13.58
N LYS A 190 -2.68 44.12 -14.84
CA LYS A 190 -4.09 44.22 -15.23
C LYS A 190 -4.93 43.02 -14.81
N VAL A 191 -4.31 41.85 -14.64
CA VAL A 191 -5.05 40.58 -14.43
C VAL A 191 -4.66 39.88 -13.12
N SER A 192 -3.61 40.34 -12.42
CA SER A 192 -3.07 39.67 -11.23
C SER A 192 -4.04 39.56 -10.06
N ASN A 193 -4.96 40.52 -9.89
CA ASN A 193 -5.89 40.52 -8.75
C ASN A 193 -6.94 39.39 -8.80
N ASP A 194 -7.24 38.87 -9.99
CA ASP A 194 -8.28 37.86 -10.19
C ASP A 194 -7.71 36.49 -10.58
N MET A 195 -6.39 36.34 -10.62
CA MET A 195 -5.72 35.11 -11.07
C MET A 195 -5.20 34.26 -9.93
N GLU A 196 -5.61 33.00 -9.93
CA GLU A 196 -5.01 31.96 -9.09
C GLU A 196 -3.76 31.39 -9.74
N LEU A 197 -2.85 30.83 -8.93
CA LEU A 197 -1.70 30.10 -9.44
C LEU A 197 -2.16 28.88 -10.24
N ILE A 198 -1.68 28.71 -11.48
CA ILE A 198 -1.94 27.47 -12.21
C ILE A 198 -1.00 26.41 -11.68
N GLU A 199 -1.54 25.41 -10.99
CA GLU A 199 -0.77 24.26 -10.57
C GLU A 199 -0.80 23.18 -11.65
N ALA A 200 0.35 22.55 -11.88
CA ALA A 200 0.49 21.41 -12.77
C ALA A 200 1.29 20.33 -12.05
N CYS A 201 0.88 19.07 -12.22
CA CYS A 201 1.53 17.93 -11.59
C CYS A 201 2.14 17.03 -12.67
N PRO A 202 3.41 16.61 -12.52
CA PRO A 202 4.04 15.73 -13.48
C PRO A 202 3.40 14.34 -13.41
N TYR A 203 3.08 13.77 -14.56
CA TYR A 203 2.58 12.39 -14.62
C TYR A 203 3.57 11.43 -13.93
N PRO A 204 3.12 10.48 -13.08
CA PRO A 204 1.71 10.07 -12.85
C PRO A 204 1.01 10.76 -11.66
N ILE A 205 1.62 11.79 -11.07
CA ILE A 205 1.03 12.56 -9.97
C ILE A 205 -0.17 13.34 -10.51
N LEU A 206 -1.26 13.39 -9.74
CA LEU A 206 -2.52 13.99 -10.20
C LEU A 206 -2.78 15.32 -9.50
N LEU A 207 -3.42 16.25 -10.20
CA LEU A 207 -3.88 17.50 -9.59
C LEU A 207 -5.28 17.29 -8.99
N LYS A 208 -5.46 17.55 -7.69
CA LYS A 208 -6.76 17.47 -7.00
C LYS A 208 -6.90 18.63 -6.02
N ASN A 209 -7.89 19.49 -6.19
CA ASN A 209 -8.07 20.64 -5.31
C ASN A 209 -8.23 20.21 -3.83
N SER A 210 -7.26 20.55 -2.98
CA SER A 210 -7.26 20.21 -1.54
C SER A 210 -8.34 20.95 -0.74
N SER A 211 -8.86 22.06 -1.27
CA SER A 211 -9.95 22.82 -0.66
C SER A 211 -11.32 22.18 -0.90
N ASP A 212 -11.45 21.29 -1.89
CA ASP A 212 -12.68 20.55 -2.14
C ASP A 212 -12.80 19.40 -1.12
N PRO A 213 -13.85 19.36 -0.28
CA PRO A 213 -14.08 18.29 0.69
C PRO A 213 -14.07 16.89 0.07
N LYS A 214 -14.43 16.76 -1.21
CA LYS A 214 -14.41 15.51 -1.97
C LYS A 214 -13.00 14.91 -2.05
N TYR A 215 -11.97 15.76 -2.17
CA TYR A 215 -10.58 15.35 -2.32
C TYR A 215 -9.77 15.49 -1.03
N SER A 216 -10.44 15.66 0.11
CA SER A 216 -9.74 15.83 1.40
C SER A 216 -8.81 14.66 1.76
N PRO A 217 -7.74 14.91 2.55
CA PRO A 217 -6.84 13.86 3.02
C PRO A 217 -7.54 12.72 3.79
N ASP A 218 -8.65 13.04 4.47
CA ASP A 218 -9.48 12.07 5.19
C ASP A 218 -10.20 11.08 4.26
N LYS A 219 -10.33 11.41 2.97
CA LYS A 219 -10.85 10.52 1.92
C LYS A 219 -9.79 9.63 1.29
N GLY A 220 -8.53 9.71 1.75
CA GLY A 220 -7.44 8.82 1.33
C GLY A 220 -6.50 9.41 0.29
N TYR A 221 -6.59 10.70 -0.03
CA TYR A 221 -5.63 11.38 -0.88
C TYR A 221 -4.37 11.76 -0.08
N THR A 222 -3.20 11.48 -0.67
CA THR A 222 -1.91 11.86 -0.07
C THR A 222 -1.31 13.03 -0.85
N TYR A 223 -1.50 14.23 -0.32
CA TYR A 223 -0.99 15.46 -0.90
C TYR A 223 0.53 15.60 -0.76
N LEU A 224 1.12 16.41 -1.64
CA LEU A 224 2.50 16.85 -1.61
C LEU A 224 2.55 18.33 -1.21
N PRO A 225 2.55 18.66 0.10
CA PRO A 225 2.52 20.05 0.54
C PRO A 225 3.74 20.82 0.00
N PRO A 226 3.56 22.11 -0.35
CA PRO A 226 2.34 22.92 -0.21
C PRO A 226 1.34 22.82 -1.38
N THR A 227 1.50 21.86 -2.30
CA THR A 227 0.77 21.80 -3.58
C THR A 227 -0.55 21.03 -3.51
N ASN A 228 -1.42 21.18 -4.53
CA ASN A 228 -2.58 20.30 -4.74
C ASN A 228 -2.26 19.02 -5.54
N CYS A 229 -0.98 18.69 -5.67
CA CYS A 229 -0.56 17.45 -6.30
C CYS A 229 -0.71 16.27 -5.32
N VAL A 230 -1.35 15.19 -5.78
CA VAL A 230 -1.56 13.97 -5.00
C VAL A 230 -0.71 12.83 -5.55
N LEU A 231 -0.09 12.10 -4.62
CA LEU A 231 0.66 10.89 -4.95
C LEU A 231 -0.21 9.82 -5.60
N THR A 232 0.41 9.00 -6.41
CA THR A 232 -0.23 7.81 -6.98
C THR A 232 -0.54 6.77 -5.92
N CYS A 233 -1.58 5.97 -6.21
CA CYS A 233 -1.95 4.80 -5.44
C CYS A 233 -1.92 3.59 -6.40
N PRO A 234 -1.23 2.48 -6.06
CA PRO A 234 -0.34 2.33 -4.90
C PRO A 234 0.92 3.21 -5.02
N MET A 235 1.57 3.49 -3.89
CA MET A 235 2.80 4.28 -3.88
C MET A 235 3.93 3.51 -4.61
N PRO A 236 4.70 4.14 -5.52
CA PRO A 236 5.70 3.47 -6.35
C PRO A 236 7.00 3.22 -5.57
N ASN A 237 6.92 2.46 -4.48
CA ASN A 237 8.07 2.08 -3.65
C ASN A 237 8.99 1.06 -4.34
N TYR A 238 8.42 0.30 -5.28
CA TYR A 238 9.05 -0.82 -5.94
C TYR A 238 8.64 -0.85 -7.42
N PRO A 239 9.47 -1.42 -8.31
CA PRO A 239 9.06 -1.73 -9.68
C PRO A 239 7.80 -2.58 -9.74
N LYS A 240 6.98 -2.39 -10.79
CA LYS A 240 5.74 -3.16 -11.02
C LYS A 240 5.94 -4.68 -10.92
N GLN A 241 7.08 -5.19 -11.38
CA GLN A 241 7.43 -6.61 -11.29
C GLN A 241 7.54 -7.11 -9.84
N GLN A 242 8.13 -6.32 -8.94
CA GLN A 242 8.27 -6.66 -7.52
C GLN A 242 6.91 -6.65 -6.82
N TRP A 243 6.06 -5.66 -7.13
CA TRP A 243 4.67 -5.65 -6.66
C TRP A 243 3.89 -6.89 -7.12
N GLN A 244 4.01 -7.26 -8.39
CA GLN A 244 3.34 -8.44 -8.92
C GLN A 244 3.81 -9.74 -8.23
N GLN A 245 5.10 -9.84 -7.87
CA GLN A 245 5.61 -10.97 -7.10
C GLN A 245 4.99 -11.06 -5.71
N VAL A 246 4.88 -9.92 -5.00
CA VAL A 246 4.21 -9.86 -3.68
C VAL A 246 2.74 -10.24 -3.82
N PHE A 247 2.03 -9.71 -4.82
CA PHE A 247 0.62 -10.03 -5.06
C PHE A 247 0.40 -11.51 -5.40
N ASN A 248 1.23 -12.10 -6.25
CA ASN A 248 1.13 -13.51 -6.62
C ASN A 248 1.43 -14.44 -5.44
N MET A 249 2.44 -14.10 -4.63
CA MET A 249 2.75 -14.81 -3.39
C MET A 249 1.58 -14.71 -2.41
N ALA A 250 1.06 -13.50 -2.20
CA ALA A 250 -0.07 -13.26 -1.33
C ALA A 250 -1.31 -14.06 -1.77
N LYS A 251 -1.62 -14.04 -3.07
CA LYS A 251 -2.75 -14.76 -3.67
C LYS A 251 -2.65 -16.26 -3.47
N SER A 252 -1.51 -16.84 -3.82
CA SER A 252 -1.29 -18.28 -3.76
C SER A 252 -1.30 -18.78 -2.31
N LEU A 253 -0.51 -18.13 -1.46
CA LEU A 253 -0.31 -18.59 -0.09
C LEU A 253 -1.56 -18.40 0.77
N SER A 254 -2.29 -17.30 0.62
CA SER A 254 -3.54 -17.05 1.37
C SER A 254 -4.64 -18.02 0.96
N SER A 255 -4.77 -18.33 -0.34
CA SER A 255 -5.76 -19.29 -0.84
C SER A 255 -5.50 -20.70 -0.28
N ILE A 256 -4.25 -21.15 -0.33
CA ILE A 256 -3.84 -22.44 0.24
C ILE A 256 -4.09 -22.44 1.75
N SER A 257 -3.58 -21.42 2.45
CA SER A 257 -3.72 -21.33 3.90
C SER A 257 -5.18 -21.24 4.36
N PHE A 258 -6.07 -20.60 3.59
CA PHE A 258 -7.51 -20.58 3.87
C PHE A 258 -8.12 -21.98 3.83
N VAL A 259 -7.89 -22.74 2.76
CA VAL A 259 -8.40 -24.11 2.61
C VAL A 259 -7.88 -25.01 3.74
N LEU A 260 -6.59 -24.90 4.06
CA LEU A 260 -5.94 -25.67 5.11
C LEU A 260 -6.45 -25.29 6.52
N ALA A 261 -6.76 -24.01 6.75
CA ALA A 261 -7.40 -23.56 7.99
C ALA A 261 -8.83 -24.12 8.10
N CYS A 262 -9.62 -24.06 7.03
CA CYS A 262 -10.95 -24.66 6.96
C CYS A 262 -10.92 -26.17 7.23
N TYR A 263 -9.94 -26.89 6.67
CA TYR A 263 -9.72 -28.31 6.98
C TYR A 263 -9.55 -28.56 8.49
N ASN A 264 -8.74 -27.75 9.17
CA ASN A 264 -8.54 -27.89 10.61
C ASN A 264 -9.81 -27.59 11.41
N ILE A 265 -10.61 -26.58 11.00
CA ILE A 265 -11.90 -26.26 11.63
C ILE A 265 -12.86 -27.45 11.51
N VAL A 266 -13.00 -28.03 10.32
CA VAL A 266 -13.86 -29.20 10.09
C VAL A 266 -13.37 -30.39 10.92
N THR A 267 -12.07 -30.68 10.87
CA THR A 267 -11.48 -31.84 11.54
C THR A 267 -11.62 -31.76 13.06
N PHE A 268 -11.17 -30.67 13.68
CA PHE A 268 -11.08 -30.58 15.15
C PHE A 268 -12.32 -29.95 15.79
N GLY A 269 -13.06 -29.12 15.05
CA GLY A 269 -14.25 -28.43 15.55
C GLY A 269 -15.54 -29.21 15.30
N ILE A 270 -15.72 -29.76 14.09
CA ILE A 270 -17.00 -30.35 13.66
C ILE A 270 -17.00 -31.88 13.80
N LEU A 271 -15.97 -32.56 13.31
CA LEU A 271 -15.93 -34.03 13.25
C LEU A 271 -15.55 -34.65 14.59
N ASN A 272 -14.69 -34.02 15.38
CA ASN A 272 -14.18 -34.56 16.63
C ASN A 272 -15.14 -34.44 17.83
N LYS A 273 -16.42 -34.81 17.66
CA LYS A 273 -17.47 -34.63 18.67
C LYS A 273 -17.23 -35.43 19.95
N LYS A 274 -16.57 -36.59 19.85
CA LYS A 274 -16.38 -37.54 20.95
C LYS A 274 -15.21 -37.18 21.86
N LYS A 275 -14.22 -36.41 21.39
CA LYS A 275 -12.96 -36.11 22.12
C LYS A 275 -12.67 -34.60 22.16
N TYR A 276 -13.61 -33.80 22.65
CA TYR A 276 -13.41 -32.37 22.89
C TYR A 276 -12.43 -32.14 24.05
N THR A 277 -11.15 -32.04 23.71
CA THR A 277 -10.13 -31.54 24.63
C THR A 277 -10.07 -30.02 24.55
N LYS A 278 -9.70 -29.36 25.66
CA LYS A 278 -9.45 -27.90 25.68
C LYS A 278 -8.46 -27.46 24.58
N TYR A 279 -7.50 -28.34 24.29
CA TYR A 279 -6.50 -28.13 23.26
C TYR A 279 -7.08 -28.13 21.84
N ASN A 280 -8.01 -29.05 21.53
CA ASN A 280 -8.70 -29.09 20.24
C ASN A 280 -9.57 -27.84 20.01
N ILE A 281 -10.12 -27.27 21.08
CA ILE A 281 -10.85 -26.00 21.01
C ILE A 281 -9.90 -24.85 20.65
N CYS A 282 -8.71 -24.78 21.27
CA CYS A 282 -7.70 -23.78 20.89
C CYS A 282 -7.30 -23.92 19.40
N ILE A 283 -7.04 -25.13 18.92
CA ILE A 283 -6.71 -25.38 17.50
C ILE A 283 -7.82 -24.88 16.58
N THR A 284 -9.07 -25.19 16.93
CA THR A 284 -10.24 -24.82 16.12
C THR A 284 -10.42 -23.30 16.06
N LEU A 285 -10.35 -22.61 17.21
CA LEU A 285 -10.55 -21.16 17.28
C LEU A 285 -9.40 -20.38 16.64
N MET A 286 -8.17 -20.88 16.78
CA MET A 286 -7.01 -20.36 16.08
C MET A 286 -7.10 -20.58 14.55
N SER A 287 -7.57 -21.75 14.11
CA SER A 287 -7.80 -21.99 12.68
C SER A 287 -8.92 -21.12 12.13
N ALA A 288 -9.97 -20.86 12.93
CA ALA A 288 -11.04 -19.93 12.57
C ALA A 288 -10.53 -18.49 12.44
N SER A 289 -9.66 -18.03 13.34
CA SER A 289 -9.05 -16.69 13.24
C SER A 289 -8.17 -16.55 12.00
N ILE A 290 -7.38 -17.59 11.69
CA ILE A 290 -6.53 -17.64 10.49
C ILE A 290 -7.38 -17.66 9.21
N ALA A 291 -8.45 -18.47 9.16
CA ALA A 291 -9.38 -18.50 8.04
C ALA A 291 -10.04 -17.13 7.82
N LEU A 292 -10.37 -16.42 8.90
CA LEU A 292 -10.96 -15.09 8.83
C LEU A 292 -9.98 -14.07 8.22
N VAL A 293 -8.69 -14.10 8.60
CA VAL A 293 -7.65 -13.27 7.96
C VAL A 293 -7.59 -13.53 6.46
N TYR A 294 -7.50 -14.80 6.03
CA TYR A 294 -7.34 -15.12 4.60
C TYR A 294 -8.63 -15.01 3.78
N LEU A 295 -9.80 -15.05 4.43
CA LEU A 295 -11.05 -14.70 3.78
C LEU A 295 -11.02 -13.24 3.30
N THR A 296 -10.37 -12.33 4.04
CA THR A 296 -10.20 -10.95 3.58
C THR A 296 -9.38 -10.87 2.30
N ASP A 297 -8.33 -11.67 2.18
CA ASP A 297 -7.49 -11.72 0.99
C ASP A 297 -8.26 -12.31 -0.21
N ILE A 298 -9.07 -13.35 0.00
CA ILE A 298 -9.95 -13.91 -1.06
C ILE A 298 -10.93 -12.85 -1.56
N ILE A 299 -11.55 -12.07 -0.67
CA ILE A 299 -12.45 -10.97 -1.04
C ILE A 299 -11.70 -9.93 -1.90
N LYS A 300 -10.48 -9.54 -1.49
CA LYS A 300 -9.65 -8.59 -2.25
C LYS A 300 -9.32 -9.12 -3.64
N PHE A 301 -8.95 -10.38 -3.77
CA PHE A 301 -8.64 -10.97 -5.08
C PHE A 301 -9.87 -11.08 -5.98
N GLY A 302 -11.05 -11.30 -5.40
CA GLY A 302 -12.31 -11.30 -6.13
C GLY A 302 -12.72 -9.91 -6.62
N TYR A 303 -12.39 -8.86 -5.86
CA TYR A 303 -12.64 -7.47 -6.25
C TYR A 303 -11.61 -6.95 -7.26
N GLY A 304 -10.35 -7.38 -7.15
CA GLY A 304 -9.20 -6.82 -7.86
C GLY A 304 -8.33 -6.03 -6.89
N ILE A 305 -7.04 -6.38 -6.80
CA ILE A 305 -6.14 -5.82 -5.76
C ILE A 305 -5.95 -4.31 -5.94
N GLU A 306 -5.77 -3.86 -7.19
CA GLU A 306 -5.54 -2.44 -7.49
C GLU A 306 -6.79 -1.61 -7.22
N GLU A 307 -7.96 -2.05 -7.71
CA GLU A 307 -9.24 -1.39 -7.45
C GLU A 307 -9.63 -1.41 -5.96
N PHE A 308 -9.25 -2.47 -5.23
CA PHE A 308 -9.46 -2.55 -3.78
C PHE A 308 -8.61 -1.54 -3.02
N LEU A 309 -7.33 -1.42 -3.37
CA LEU A 309 -6.40 -0.49 -2.72
C LEU A 309 -6.67 0.96 -3.12
N CYS A 310 -7.06 1.16 -4.38
CA CYS A 310 -7.13 2.45 -5.04
C CYS A 310 -8.46 2.55 -5.82
N PRO A 311 -9.58 2.84 -5.13
CA PRO A 311 -10.90 2.91 -5.77
C PRO A 311 -10.98 4.04 -6.81
N GLU A 312 -10.16 5.08 -6.65
CA GLU A 312 -9.97 6.15 -7.61
C GLU A 312 -8.47 6.43 -7.79
N PRO A 313 -8.04 6.93 -8.97
CA PRO A 313 -6.64 7.31 -9.19
C PRO A 313 -6.14 8.31 -8.12
N GLY A 314 -5.03 7.96 -7.45
CA GLY A 314 -4.41 8.76 -6.40
C GLY A 314 -5.12 8.74 -5.04
N ARG A 315 -6.24 8.00 -4.90
CA ARG A 315 -6.98 7.85 -3.65
C ARG A 315 -6.76 6.46 -3.07
N SER A 316 -6.21 6.36 -1.86
CA SER A 316 -6.20 5.10 -1.12
C SER A 316 -7.58 4.80 -0.53
N SER A 317 -7.96 3.52 -0.51
CA SER A 317 -9.21 3.05 0.08
C SER A 317 -9.26 3.37 1.59
N VAL A 318 -10.39 3.87 2.07
CA VAL A 318 -10.61 4.26 3.47
C VAL A 318 -11.77 3.48 4.08
N GLN A 319 -11.97 3.59 5.40
CA GLN A 319 -13.05 2.87 6.09
C GLN A 319 -14.46 3.17 5.54
N ASP A 320 -14.68 4.39 5.04
CA ASP A 320 -15.95 4.78 4.41
C ASP A 320 -16.19 3.96 3.11
N ASP A 321 -15.15 3.40 2.48
CA ASP A 321 -15.26 2.44 1.39
C ASP A 321 -15.60 1.06 1.99
N ALA A 322 -16.83 0.59 1.76
CA ALA A 322 -17.41 -0.56 2.46
C ALA A 322 -16.52 -1.81 2.44
N VAL A 323 -15.86 -2.10 1.31
CA VAL A 323 -14.99 -3.27 1.18
C VAL A 323 -13.75 -3.13 2.08
N CYS A 324 -13.15 -1.94 2.15
CA CYS A 324 -12.00 -1.67 3.00
C CYS A 324 -12.37 -1.70 4.49
N GLY A 325 -13.51 -1.10 4.87
CA GLY A 325 -14.02 -1.15 6.24
C GLY A 325 -14.31 -2.57 6.73
N ILE A 326 -15.01 -3.38 5.92
CA ILE A 326 -15.34 -4.78 6.27
C ILE A 326 -14.08 -5.64 6.32
N THR A 327 -13.25 -5.60 5.28
CA THR A 327 -12.04 -6.43 5.24
C THR A 327 -11.03 -6.01 6.31
N GLY A 328 -10.90 -4.71 6.60
CA GLY A 328 -10.04 -4.22 7.69
C GLY A 328 -10.53 -4.65 9.08
N ALA A 329 -11.84 -4.60 9.33
CA ALA A 329 -12.43 -5.10 10.58
C ALA A 329 -12.22 -6.61 10.73
N MET A 330 -12.49 -7.38 9.66
CA MET A 330 -12.26 -8.81 9.64
C MET A 330 -10.78 -9.13 9.86
N PHE A 331 -9.88 -8.50 9.12
CA PHE A 331 -8.45 -8.71 9.26
C PHE A 331 -7.99 -8.45 10.70
N HIS A 332 -8.42 -7.32 11.30
CA HIS A 332 -8.09 -6.98 12.68
C HIS A 332 -8.64 -7.98 13.70
N ILE A 333 -9.90 -8.42 13.54
CA ILE A 333 -10.50 -9.49 14.36
C ILE A 333 -9.66 -10.76 14.25
N GLY A 334 -9.40 -11.20 13.02
CA GLY A 334 -8.67 -12.43 12.75
C GLY A 334 -7.25 -12.42 13.33
N ILE A 335 -6.48 -11.36 13.08
CA ILE A 335 -5.09 -11.31 13.55
C ILE A 335 -4.99 -11.13 15.07
N THR A 336 -5.88 -10.35 15.68
CA THR A 336 -5.94 -10.16 17.14
C THR A 336 -6.35 -11.47 17.83
N TYR A 337 -7.39 -12.13 17.32
CA TYR A 337 -7.86 -13.39 17.86
C TYR A 337 -6.81 -14.49 17.71
N CYS A 338 -6.08 -14.51 16.59
CA CYS A 338 -4.93 -15.39 16.36
C CYS A 338 -3.86 -15.21 17.44
N CYS A 339 -3.47 -13.97 17.74
CA CYS A 339 -2.50 -13.68 18.80
C CYS A 339 -3.00 -14.15 20.20
N CYS A 340 -4.24 -13.81 20.56
CA CYS A 340 -4.82 -14.22 21.84
C CYS A 340 -4.89 -15.75 22.01
N TRP A 341 -5.23 -16.47 20.94
CA TRP A 341 -5.26 -17.94 20.95
C TRP A 341 -3.88 -18.57 20.93
N ALA A 342 -2.87 -17.97 20.27
CA ALA A 342 -1.48 -18.40 20.38
C ALA A 342 -0.98 -18.33 21.84
N MET A 343 -1.26 -17.22 22.52
CA MET A 343 -0.95 -17.04 23.94
C MET A 343 -1.67 -18.09 24.79
N THR A 344 -2.99 -18.22 24.63
CA THR A 344 -3.82 -19.17 25.39
C THR A 344 -3.34 -20.60 25.20
N MET A 345 -3.00 -20.97 23.98
CA MET A 345 -2.46 -22.28 23.63
C MET A 345 -1.12 -22.56 24.32
N SER A 346 -0.24 -21.55 24.41
CA SER A 346 1.03 -21.63 25.15
C SER A 346 0.82 -21.86 26.65
N VAL A 347 -0.14 -21.14 27.25
CA VAL A 347 -0.51 -21.29 28.67
C VAL A 347 -1.10 -22.67 28.94
N VAL A 348 -2.04 -23.13 28.08
CA VAL A 348 -2.64 -24.47 28.19
C VAL A 348 -1.57 -25.56 28.10
N LEU A 349 -0.62 -25.43 27.17
CA LEU A 349 0.49 -26.37 27.02
C LEU A 349 1.37 -26.39 28.27
N PHE A 350 1.76 -25.22 28.77
CA PHE A 350 2.58 -25.09 29.98
C PHE A 350 1.89 -25.73 31.20
N CYS A 351 0.62 -25.39 31.45
CA CYS A 351 -0.14 -26.00 32.55
C CYS A 351 -0.29 -27.52 32.38
N SER A 352 -0.48 -28.01 31.16
CA SER A 352 -0.59 -29.45 30.89
C SER A 352 0.71 -30.19 31.18
N VAL A 353 1.87 -29.62 30.82
CA VAL A 353 3.19 -30.23 31.04
C VAL A 353 3.56 -30.20 32.53
N LYS A 354 3.35 -29.07 33.20
CA LYS A 354 3.60 -28.91 34.64
C LYS A 354 2.53 -29.56 35.53
N ARG A 355 1.45 -30.09 34.95
CA ARG A 355 0.28 -30.63 35.66
C ARG A 355 -0.37 -29.62 36.63
N ILE A 356 -0.29 -28.33 36.31
CA ILE A 356 -0.95 -27.27 37.08
C ILE A 356 -2.43 -27.22 36.67
N LYS A 357 -3.34 -27.13 37.64
CA LYS A 357 -4.77 -26.98 37.36
C LYS A 357 -5.00 -25.64 36.66
N LEU A 358 -5.34 -25.68 35.37
CA LEU A 358 -5.69 -24.50 34.60
C LEU A 358 -6.93 -23.83 35.22
N PHE A 359 -6.93 -22.49 35.26
CA PHE A 359 -8.14 -21.71 35.51
C PHE A 359 -9.28 -22.14 34.56
N TYR A 360 -10.51 -21.82 34.93
CA TYR A 360 -11.70 -22.12 34.15
C TYR A 360 -11.55 -21.66 32.68
N PHE A 361 -11.37 -22.63 31.76
CA PHE A 361 -11.08 -22.40 30.34
C PHE A 361 -12.05 -21.44 29.65
N ARG A 362 -13.31 -21.41 30.09
CA ARG A 362 -14.35 -20.49 29.62
C ARG A 362 -13.96 -19.01 29.76
N HIS A 363 -13.17 -18.63 30.76
CA HIS A 363 -12.73 -17.23 30.93
C HIS A 363 -11.75 -16.79 29.85
N PHE A 364 -10.88 -17.69 29.38
CA PHE A 364 -10.01 -17.38 28.23
C PHE A 364 -10.83 -17.15 26.96
N MET A 365 -11.84 -17.99 26.72
CA MET A 365 -12.73 -17.83 25.56
C MET A 365 -13.50 -16.50 25.60
N ILE A 366 -14.11 -16.16 26.74
CA ILE A 366 -14.84 -14.90 26.92
C ILE A 366 -13.87 -13.72 26.82
N GLY A 367 -12.75 -13.76 27.55
CA GLY A 367 -11.76 -12.70 27.60
C GLY A 367 -11.16 -12.38 26.22
N ASN A 368 -10.70 -13.40 25.49
CA ASN A 368 -10.17 -13.22 24.13
C ASN A 368 -11.21 -12.62 23.18
N THR A 369 -12.46 -13.12 23.23
CA THR A 369 -13.54 -12.65 22.36
C THR A 369 -13.92 -11.21 22.67
N VAL A 370 -14.14 -10.88 23.95
CA VAL A 370 -14.49 -9.53 24.40
C VAL A 370 -13.38 -8.55 24.05
N PHE A 371 -12.12 -8.90 24.31
CA PHE A 371 -10.97 -8.07 23.97
C PHE A 371 -10.90 -7.77 22.46
N THR A 372 -10.99 -8.80 21.63
CA THR A 372 -10.96 -8.63 20.17
C THR A 372 -12.11 -7.75 19.68
N ILE A 373 -13.35 -8.02 20.11
CA ILE A 373 -14.53 -7.21 19.71
C ILE A 373 -14.37 -5.75 20.13
N ILE A 374 -13.99 -5.49 21.40
CA ILE A 374 -13.80 -4.12 21.89
C ILE A 374 -12.72 -3.39 21.08
N SER A 375 -11.58 -4.04 20.83
CA SER A 375 -10.50 -3.43 20.04
C SER A 375 -10.96 -3.05 18.63
N THR A 376 -11.74 -3.90 17.97
CA THR A 376 -12.30 -3.63 16.64
C THR A 376 -13.33 -2.50 16.67
N VAL A 377 -14.22 -2.49 17.66
CA VAL A 377 -15.24 -1.44 17.81
C VAL A 377 -14.58 -0.08 18.03
N ILE A 378 -13.52 0.01 18.83
CA ILE A 378 -12.76 1.25 19.03
C ILE A 378 -12.18 1.74 17.70
N LEU A 379 -11.54 0.86 16.92
CA LEU A 379 -10.95 1.22 15.63
C LEU A 379 -11.98 1.67 14.60
N LEU A 380 -13.11 0.96 14.52
CA LEU A 380 -14.22 1.32 13.63
C LEU A 380 -14.85 2.66 14.03
N SER A 381 -15.04 2.89 15.33
CA SER A 381 -15.58 4.16 15.84
C SER A 381 -14.64 5.33 15.55
N ALA A 382 -13.33 5.10 15.59
CA ALA A 382 -12.32 6.11 15.31
C ALA A 382 -12.04 6.34 13.81
N LYS A 383 -12.70 5.59 12.91
CA LYS A 383 -12.50 5.63 11.46
C LYS A 383 -11.04 5.47 11.01
N LYS A 384 -10.31 4.54 11.62
CA LYS A 384 -8.85 4.40 11.41
C LYS A 384 -8.43 3.31 10.42
N MET A 385 -9.36 2.63 9.77
CA MET A 385 -9.06 1.63 8.74
C MET A 385 -8.76 2.32 7.40
N VAL A 386 -7.56 2.13 6.86
CA VAL A 386 -7.13 2.70 5.58
C VAL A 386 -6.23 1.69 4.87
N ALA A 387 -6.32 1.61 3.54
CA ALA A 387 -5.32 0.92 2.73
C ALA A 387 -3.98 1.64 2.89
N GLY A 388 -2.98 0.95 3.43
CA GLY A 388 -1.69 1.59 3.67
C GLY A 388 -1.00 2.00 2.37
N THR A 389 -0.31 3.14 2.37
CA THR A 389 0.53 3.60 1.26
C THR A 389 1.71 2.64 1.08
N GLY A 390 1.54 1.66 0.21
CA GLY A 390 2.49 0.55 0.06
C GLY A 390 2.20 -0.65 0.96
N TYR A 391 0.98 -0.82 1.48
CA TYR A 391 0.52 -2.07 2.09
C TYR A 391 -0.60 -2.69 1.25
N ILE A 392 -0.72 -4.02 1.27
CA ILE A 392 -1.71 -4.76 0.46
C ILE A 392 -3.03 -4.99 1.22
N GLU A 393 -3.12 -4.49 2.44
CA GLU A 393 -4.23 -4.68 3.36
C GLU A 393 -4.80 -3.33 3.79
N CYS A 394 -6.13 -3.26 3.87
CA CYS A 394 -6.79 -2.25 4.68
C CYS A 394 -6.58 -2.60 6.15
N TRP A 395 -5.84 -1.76 6.87
CA TRP A 395 -5.58 -1.95 8.28
C TRP A 395 -5.46 -0.60 9.00
N VAL A 396 -5.11 -0.63 10.28
CA VAL A 396 -5.00 0.56 11.11
C VAL A 396 -3.77 1.36 10.71
N ARG A 397 -3.97 2.56 10.15
CA ARG A 397 -2.86 3.44 9.74
C ARG A 397 -2.28 4.26 10.88
N ASP A 398 -3.12 4.62 11.85
CA ASP A 398 -2.73 5.51 12.94
C ASP A 398 -1.83 4.77 13.95
N ARG A 399 -0.58 5.26 14.08
CA ARG A 399 0.47 4.68 14.92
C ARG A 399 -0.01 4.40 16.34
N TRP A 400 -0.71 5.35 16.96
CA TRP A 400 -1.10 5.20 18.36
C TRP A 400 -2.14 4.10 18.53
N PHE A 401 -3.12 4.03 17.63
CA PHE A 401 -4.15 2.99 17.67
C PHE A 401 -3.57 1.61 17.41
N VAL A 402 -2.71 1.44 16.39
CA VAL A 402 -2.13 0.13 16.08
C VAL A 402 -1.17 -0.34 17.19
N VAL A 403 -0.41 0.58 17.79
CA VAL A 403 0.49 0.24 18.90
C VAL A 403 -0.30 -0.15 20.15
N SER A 404 -1.27 0.67 20.56
CA SER A 404 -2.02 0.46 21.80
C SER A 404 -2.99 -0.72 21.75
N LEU A 405 -3.69 -0.90 20.62
CA LEU A 405 -4.76 -1.91 20.53
C LEU A 405 -4.28 -3.25 19.99
N PHE A 406 -3.16 -3.29 19.26
CA PHE A 406 -2.62 -4.52 18.69
C PHE A 406 -1.22 -4.86 19.22
N TRP A 407 -0.22 -4.00 18.99
CA TRP A 407 1.18 -4.39 19.25
C TRP A 407 1.55 -4.53 20.72
N ILE A 408 1.05 -3.67 21.62
CA ILE A 408 1.30 -3.79 23.07
C ILE A 408 0.65 -5.08 23.61
N PRO A 409 -0.66 -5.34 23.39
CA PRO A 409 -1.27 -6.61 23.78
C PRO A 409 -0.59 -7.83 23.16
N CYS A 410 -0.21 -7.75 21.89
CA CYS A 410 0.53 -8.79 21.20
C CYS A 410 1.90 -9.03 21.85
N GLY A 411 2.66 -7.97 22.15
CA GLY A 411 3.96 -8.05 22.83
C GLY A 411 3.86 -8.69 24.22
N ILE A 412 2.84 -8.33 25.01
CA ILE A 412 2.55 -8.96 26.30
C ILE A 412 2.23 -10.46 26.10
N GLY A 413 1.38 -10.77 25.12
CA GLY A 413 1.01 -12.16 24.80
C GLY A 413 2.19 -13.00 24.32
N LEU A 414 3.08 -12.44 23.51
CA LEU A 414 4.34 -13.07 23.10
C LEU A 414 5.28 -13.27 24.28
N GLY A 415 5.41 -12.29 25.17
CA GLY A 415 6.21 -12.41 26.39
C GLY A 415 5.73 -13.56 27.28
N ILE A 416 4.42 -13.65 27.52
CA ILE A 416 3.80 -14.77 28.24
C ILE A 416 4.03 -16.09 27.51
N GLY A 417 3.85 -16.11 26.19
CA GLY A 417 4.09 -17.28 25.35
C GLY A 417 5.52 -17.79 25.47
N ILE A 418 6.51 -16.91 25.31
CA ILE A 418 7.94 -17.22 25.42
C ILE A 418 8.26 -17.77 26.82
N PHE A 419 7.76 -17.13 27.88
CA PHE A 419 7.94 -17.61 29.25
C PHE A 419 7.38 -19.03 29.44
N CYS A 420 6.16 -19.28 28.94
CA CYS A 420 5.54 -20.61 28.96
C CYS A 420 6.37 -21.65 28.18
N ILE A 421 6.90 -21.29 27.01
CA ILE A 421 7.75 -22.17 26.20
C ILE A 421 9.03 -22.53 26.95
N PHE A 422 9.75 -21.56 27.52
CA PHE A 422 10.94 -21.83 28.32
C PHE A 422 10.62 -22.74 29.52
N GLY A 423 9.49 -22.50 30.18
CA GLY A 423 9.01 -23.36 31.25
C GLY A 423 8.73 -24.80 30.81
N VAL A 424 8.20 -25.00 29.59
CA VAL A 424 8.00 -26.33 28.99
C VAL A 424 9.34 -26.99 28.65
N ILE A 425 10.28 -26.28 28.02
CA ILE A 425 11.63 -26.81 27.71
C ILE A 425 12.32 -27.28 28.99
N HIS A 426 12.32 -26.43 30.02
CA HIS A 426 12.95 -26.74 31.30
C HIS A 426 12.34 -27.99 31.94
N GLU A 427 11.01 -28.13 31.89
CA GLU A 427 10.35 -29.32 32.44
C GLU A 427 10.63 -30.59 31.63
N ILE A 428 10.61 -30.50 30.29
CA ILE A 428 10.99 -31.61 29.41
C ILE A 428 12.43 -32.05 29.68
N TYR A 429 13.35 -31.10 29.84
CA TYR A 429 14.74 -31.38 30.19
C TYR A 429 14.85 -32.11 31.54
N ASN A 430 14.15 -31.62 32.58
CA ASN A 430 14.13 -32.25 33.90
C ASN A 430 13.54 -33.67 33.87
N ILE A 431 12.47 -33.90 33.10
CA ILE A 431 11.88 -35.22 32.89
C ILE A 431 12.86 -36.13 32.15
N SER A 432 13.48 -35.64 31.07
CA SER A 432 14.42 -36.45 30.27
C SER A 432 15.65 -36.92 31.06
N LYS A 433 16.08 -36.15 32.07
CA LYS A 433 17.20 -36.54 32.94
C LYS A 433 16.82 -37.66 33.91
N LYS A 434 15.54 -37.76 34.28
CA LYS A 434 15.04 -38.71 35.30
C LYS A 434 14.50 -40.01 34.72
N VAL A 435 14.20 -40.06 33.42
CA VAL A 435 13.44 -41.13 32.79
C VAL A 435 14.31 -41.90 31.79
N ASN A 436 14.26 -43.24 31.85
CA ASN A 436 14.96 -44.13 30.91
C ASN A 436 14.49 -43.94 29.46
N ILE A 437 15.41 -44.08 28.50
CA ILE A 437 15.29 -43.83 27.05
C ILE A 437 14.03 -44.40 26.37
N ARG A 438 13.39 -45.42 26.95
CA ARG A 438 12.17 -46.07 26.42
C ARG A 438 10.93 -45.16 26.45
N GLU A 439 10.90 -44.10 27.25
CA GLU A 439 9.79 -43.11 27.27
C GLU A 439 9.99 -41.94 26.27
N SER A 440 10.99 -42.00 25.39
CA SER A 440 11.24 -41.01 24.33
C SER A 440 10.02 -40.71 23.44
N GLN A 441 9.04 -41.63 23.34
CA GLN A 441 7.78 -41.38 22.65
C GLN A 441 6.98 -40.20 23.24
N PHE A 442 7.08 -39.94 24.55
CA PHE A 442 6.43 -38.78 25.16
C PHE A 442 7.04 -37.47 24.65
N ILE A 443 8.37 -37.39 24.58
CA ILE A 443 9.09 -36.20 24.08
C ILE A 443 8.74 -35.95 22.61
N ILE A 444 8.70 -36.99 21.78
CA ILE A 444 8.33 -36.90 20.36
C ILE A 444 6.88 -36.37 20.18
N ARG A 445 5.97 -36.62 21.13
CA ARG A 445 4.61 -36.07 21.06
C ARG A 445 4.57 -34.56 21.38
N GLN A 446 5.49 -34.06 22.20
CA GLN A 446 5.55 -32.65 22.60
C GLN A 446 6.35 -31.76 21.64
N ILE A 447 7.17 -32.33 20.76
CA ILE A 447 7.96 -31.53 19.80
C ILE A 447 7.09 -30.79 18.78
N LYS A 448 5.94 -31.37 18.40
CA LYS A 448 4.99 -30.76 17.46
C LYS A 448 4.36 -29.46 18.01
N PRO A 449 3.71 -29.47 19.19
CA PRO A 449 3.19 -28.25 19.78
C PRO A 449 4.31 -27.23 20.05
N PHE A 450 5.47 -27.69 20.48
CA PHE A 450 6.64 -26.82 20.66
C PHE A 450 7.05 -26.10 19.37
N SER A 451 7.23 -26.86 18.28
CA SER A 451 7.62 -26.31 16.97
C SER A 451 6.60 -25.28 16.48
N LEU A 452 5.31 -25.53 16.68
CA LEU A 452 4.28 -24.59 16.27
C LEU A 452 4.38 -23.27 17.03
N VAL A 453 4.39 -23.35 18.36
CA VAL A 453 4.42 -22.14 19.19
C VAL A 453 5.69 -21.35 18.90
N PHE A 454 6.84 -22.03 18.72
CA PHE A 454 8.09 -21.40 18.33
C PHE A 454 7.99 -20.71 16.95
N SER A 455 7.45 -21.38 15.92
CA SER A 455 7.28 -20.79 14.58
C SER A 455 6.33 -19.61 14.60
N VAL A 456 5.19 -19.72 15.29
CA VAL A 456 4.19 -18.64 15.39
C VAL A 456 4.76 -17.44 16.16
N ALA A 457 5.39 -17.67 17.32
CA ALA A 457 6.02 -16.62 18.10
C ALA A 457 7.18 -15.95 17.33
N GLY A 458 8.00 -16.74 16.64
CA GLY A 458 9.07 -16.22 15.79
C GLY A 458 8.56 -15.37 14.62
N SER A 459 7.48 -15.80 13.97
CA SER A 459 6.81 -15.00 12.93
C SER A 459 6.27 -13.70 13.51
N PHE A 460 5.51 -13.72 14.61
CA PHE A 460 5.01 -12.49 15.22
C PHE A 460 6.13 -11.56 15.72
N LEU A 461 7.22 -12.11 16.26
CA LEU A 461 8.40 -11.33 16.64
C LEU A 461 9.04 -10.65 15.41
N TYR A 462 9.13 -11.36 14.28
CA TYR A 462 9.59 -10.75 13.03
C TYR A 462 8.66 -9.62 12.58
N LEU A 463 7.34 -9.86 12.57
CA LEU A 463 6.35 -8.84 12.19
C LEU A 463 6.45 -7.61 13.12
N PHE A 464 6.67 -7.82 14.42
CA PHE A 464 6.89 -6.76 15.42
C PHE A 464 8.15 -5.95 15.10
N ILE A 465 9.29 -6.61 14.89
CA ILE A 465 10.56 -5.94 14.58
C ILE A 465 10.43 -5.15 13.27
N PHE A 466 9.84 -5.76 12.24
CA PHE A 466 9.63 -5.10 10.94
C PHE A 466 8.74 -3.86 11.07
N PHE A 467 7.62 -3.96 11.80
CA PHE A 467 6.73 -2.83 12.03
C PHE A 467 7.46 -1.64 12.67
N PHE A 468 8.19 -1.88 13.76
CA PHE A 468 8.92 -0.81 14.45
C PHE A 468 10.12 -0.29 13.66
N ASP A 469 10.78 -1.11 12.83
CA ASP A 469 11.84 -0.63 11.94
C ASP A 469 11.30 0.29 10.84
N VAL A 470 10.16 -0.05 10.24
CA VAL A 470 9.47 0.79 9.25
C VAL A 470 8.97 2.09 9.90
N GLU A 471 8.33 2.00 11.06
CA GLU A 471 7.83 3.16 11.80
C GLU A 471 8.95 4.13 12.18
N ARG A 472 10.12 3.62 12.56
CA ARG A 472 11.30 4.45 12.87
C ARG A 472 11.84 5.19 11.64
N LYS A 473 11.63 4.65 10.44
CA LYS A 473 12.15 5.20 9.17
C LYS A 473 11.10 5.94 8.35
N ILE A 474 9.86 6.07 8.86
CA ILE A 474 8.74 6.59 8.10
C ILE A 474 8.96 8.03 7.61
N ASP A 475 9.63 8.86 8.41
CA ASP A 475 9.91 10.24 8.02
C ASP A 475 10.96 10.32 6.91
N GLY A 476 11.97 9.43 6.93
CA GLY A 476 12.92 9.29 5.81
C GLY A 476 12.24 8.80 4.52
N TYR A 477 11.22 7.95 4.62
CA TYR A 477 10.42 7.54 3.46
C TYR A 477 9.56 8.68 2.91
N LYS A 478 9.06 9.59 3.78
CA LYS A 478 8.35 10.80 3.34
C LYS A 478 9.31 11.78 2.66
N GLU A 479 10.51 11.96 3.18
CA GLU A 479 11.53 12.82 2.57
C GLU A 479 11.96 12.31 1.19
N ALA A 480 12.08 10.99 1.02
CA ALA A 480 12.41 10.36 -0.27
C ALA A 480 11.36 10.59 -1.37
N VAL A 481 10.15 11.04 -1.03
CA VAL A 481 9.15 11.44 -2.02
C VAL A 481 9.62 12.66 -2.82
N ALA A 482 10.41 13.56 -2.22
CA ALA A 482 10.99 14.69 -2.94
C ALA A 482 11.93 14.22 -4.06
N ASP A 483 12.75 13.21 -3.80
CA ASP A 483 13.64 12.63 -4.81
C ASP A 483 12.86 11.99 -5.96
N TYR A 484 11.74 11.33 -5.65
CA TYR A 484 10.82 10.79 -6.64
C TYR A 484 10.23 11.89 -7.55
N VAL A 485 9.71 12.98 -6.95
CA VAL A 485 9.19 14.13 -7.71
C VAL A 485 10.28 14.75 -8.58
N MET A 486 11.49 14.94 -8.04
CA MET A 486 12.62 15.48 -8.79
C MET A 486 13.03 14.58 -9.97
N CYS A 487 12.94 13.26 -9.82
CA CYS A 487 13.16 12.31 -10.91
C CYS A 487 12.14 12.52 -12.04
N LEU A 488 10.85 12.67 -11.71
CA LEU A 488 9.79 12.93 -12.69
C LEU A 488 10.00 14.27 -13.41
N LEU A 489 10.31 15.33 -12.66
CA LEU A 489 10.58 16.66 -13.23
C LEU A 489 11.81 16.68 -14.17
N ASN A 490 12.74 15.73 -13.99
CA ASN A 490 13.90 15.55 -14.86
C ASN A 490 13.61 14.66 -16.09
N GLY A 491 12.35 14.30 -16.32
CA GLY A 491 11.91 13.50 -17.47
C GLY A 491 11.98 11.99 -17.26
N GLY A 492 12.13 11.54 -16.01
CA GLY A 492 11.95 10.12 -15.68
C GLY A 492 10.49 9.68 -15.83
N THR A 493 10.27 8.37 -15.85
CA THR A 493 8.96 7.76 -16.02
C THR A 493 8.58 6.99 -14.74
N GLU A 494 7.34 6.52 -14.65
CA GLU A 494 6.89 5.63 -13.55
C GLU A 494 7.75 4.35 -13.43
N GLU A 495 8.43 3.94 -14.50
CA GLU A 495 9.29 2.74 -14.51
C GLU A 495 10.73 3.01 -14.08
N THR A 496 11.16 4.27 -14.06
CA THR A 496 12.53 4.66 -13.68
C THR A 496 12.57 5.42 -12.37
N CYS A 497 11.48 6.12 -12.03
CA CYS A 497 11.34 6.86 -10.79
C CYS A 497 10.57 6.03 -9.76
N PHE A 498 11.20 5.75 -8.63
CA PHE A 498 10.60 5.08 -7.48
C PHE A 498 10.92 5.87 -6.22
N THR A 499 10.00 5.87 -5.26
CA THR A 499 10.30 6.38 -3.93
C THR A 499 11.01 5.32 -3.09
N THR A 500 11.81 5.75 -2.12
CA THR A 500 12.48 4.82 -1.22
C THR A 500 11.48 4.30 -0.19
N GLY A 501 11.15 3.00 -0.27
CA GLY A 501 10.34 2.31 0.73
C GLY A 501 11.15 1.41 1.67
N PRO A 502 10.47 0.57 2.47
CA PRO A 502 11.09 -0.52 3.20
C PRO A 502 11.91 -1.43 2.28
N ASN A 503 12.91 -2.14 2.81
CA ASN A 503 13.66 -3.10 2.01
C ASN A 503 12.70 -4.17 1.44
N TYR A 504 12.73 -4.38 0.11
CA TYR A 504 11.82 -5.30 -0.59
C TYR A 504 11.85 -6.72 0.00
N ALA A 505 13.04 -7.26 0.32
CA ALA A 505 13.15 -8.62 0.87
C ALA A 505 12.51 -8.70 2.26
N SER A 506 12.71 -7.69 3.11
CA SER A 506 12.07 -7.63 4.42
C SER A 506 10.54 -7.51 4.30
N PHE A 507 10.07 -6.68 3.39
CA PHE A 507 8.64 -6.51 3.08
C PHE A 507 8.00 -7.79 2.53
N PHE A 508 8.70 -8.49 1.63
CA PHE A 508 8.27 -9.78 1.09
C PHE A 508 8.18 -10.85 2.20
N ILE A 509 9.19 -10.93 3.07
CA ILE A 509 9.22 -11.87 4.21
C ILE A 509 8.12 -11.54 5.23
N PHE A 510 7.84 -10.26 5.48
CA PHE A 510 6.72 -9.83 6.33
C PHE A 510 5.40 -10.44 5.84
N TYR A 511 5.10 -10.29 4.55
CA TYR A 511 3.87 -10.84 3.98
C TYR A 511 3.87 -12.35 3.83
N PHE A 512 5.03 -12.96 3.64
CA PHE A 512 5.17 -14.41 3.66
C PHE A 512 4.80 -14.98 5.04
N PHE A 513 5.35 -14.41 6.12
CA PHE A 513 5.08 -14.90 7.47
C PHE A 513 3.63 -14.73 7.91
N ILE A 514 2.98 -13.61 7.58
CA ILE A 514 1.56 -13.44 7.94
C ILE A 514 0.65 -14.42 7.18
N ARG A 515 1.07 -14.87 5.99
CA ARG A 515 0.26 -15.76 5.11
C ARG A 515 0.54 -17.25 5.24
N ILE A 516 1.65 -17.64 5.86
CA ILE A 516 2.01 -19.05 6.03
C ILE A 516 1.33 -19.73 7.23
N PHE A 517 0.62 -19.00 8.11
CA PHE A 517 0.06 -19.57 9.34
C PHE A 517 -0.89 -20.76 9.09
N GLY A 518 -1.73 -20.69 8.05
CA GLY A 518 -2.63 -21.81 7.73
C GLY A 518 -1.87 -23.08 7.30
N VAL A 519 -0.85 -22.93 6.45
CA VAL A 519 0.05 -24.01 6.06
C VAL A 519 0.77 -24.60 7.27
N LEU A 520 1.35 -23.76 8.15
CA LEU A 520 2.05 -24.22 9.35
C LEU A 520 1.12 -25.01 10.29
N PHE A 521 -0.08 -24.50 10.55
CA PHE A 521 -1.05 -25.16 11.42
C PHE A 521 -1.51 -26.51 10.86
N PHE A 522 -1.78 -26.58 9.55
CA PHE A 522 -2.13 -27.83 8.90
C PHE A 522 -0.97 -28.83 8.88
N ALA A 523 0.25 -28.38 8.56
CA ALA A 523 1.43 -29.24 8.55
C ALA A 523 1.63 -29.92 9.92
N ILE A 524 1.37 -29.20 11.01
CA ILE A 524 1.57 -29.72 12.37
C ILE A 524 0.38 -30.57 12.87
N TYR A 525 -0.86 -30.09 12.70
CA TYR A 525 -2.05 -30.77 13.22
C TYR A 525 -2.86 -31.53 12.18
N GLY A 526 -3.07 -30.96 11.00
CA GLY A 526 -3.83 -31.59 9.93
C GLY A 526 -3.19 -32.89 9.43
N THR A 527 -1.85 -32.98 9.47
CA THR A 527 -1.14 -34.23 9.11
C THR A 527 -0.99 -35.23 10.27
N SER A 528 -1.46 -34.89 11.47
CA SER A 528 -1.29 -35.72 12.67
C SER A 528 -2.08 -37.03 12.59
N ARG A 529 -1.64 -38.06 13.35
CA ARG A 529 -2.37 -39.33 13.47
C ARG A 529 -3.80 -39.10 13.96
N ILE A 530 -3.97 -38.21 14.94
CA ILE A 530 -5.29 -37.85 15.50
C ILE A 530 -6.23 -37.34 14.41
N ALA A 531 -5.76 -36.45 13.52
CA ALA A 531 -6.58 -35.95 12.41
C ALA A 531 -6.99 -37.09 11.47
N ARG A 532 -6.06 -37.98 11.11
CA ARG A 532 -6.34 -39.15 10.26
C ARG A 532 -7.33 -40.10 10.91
N ASP A 533 -7.21 -40.33 12.21
CA ASP A 533 -8.10 -41.20 12.98
C ASP A 533 -9.52 -40.60 13.04
N ILE A 534 -9.67 -39.28 13.19
CA ILE A 534 -10.98 -38.61 13.15
C ILE A 534 -11.64 -38.80 11.78
N TRP A 535 -10.89 -38.60 10.69
CA TRP A 535 -11.42 -38.76 9.34
C TRP A 535 -11.75 -40.21 9.02
N SER A 536 -10.89 -41.16 9.42
CA SER A 536 -11.17 -42.58 9.21
C SER A 536 -12.39 -43.03 10.01
N GLU A 537 -12.48 -42.70 11.30
CA GLU A 537 -13.65 -42.99 12.14
C GLU A 537 -14.94 -42.42 11.52
N THR A 538 -14.92 -41.18 11.03
CA THR A 538 -16.09 -40.53 10.41
C THR A 538 -16.51 -41.21 9.11
N ILE A 539 -15.56 -41.46 8.20
CA ILE A 539 -15.85 -42.10 6.90
C ILE A 539 -16.30 -43.56 7.11
N PHE A 540 -15.67 -44.30 8.02
CA PHE A 540 -16.05 -45.67 8.35
C PHE A 540 -17.45 -45.73 8.99
N ASP A 541 -17.77 -44.82 9.92
CA ASP A 541 -19.10 -44.76 10.54
C ASP A 541 -20.17 -44.49 9.48
N GLU A 542 -19.92 -43.59 8.52
CA GLU A 542 -20.87 -43.31 7.44
C GLU A 542 -21.05 -44.49 6.47
N VAL A 543 -19.96 -45.09 6.00
CA VAL A 543 -20.01 -46.28 5.13
C VAL A 543 -20.72 -47.45 5.83
N ARG A 544 -20.43 -47.68 7.12
CA ARG A 544 -21.08 -48.71 7.93
C ARG A 544 -22.58 -48.45 8.08
N SER A 545 -22.99 -47.20 8.32
CA SER A 545 -24.40 -46.84 8.46
C SER A 545 -25.19 -47.10 7.17
N ARG A 546 -24.63 -46.75 6.00
CA ARG A 546 -25.25 -47.02 4.69
C ARG A 546 -25.35 -48.52 4.38
N LEU A 547 -24.29 -49.29 4.64
CA LEU A 547 -24.30 -50.76 4.48
C LEU A 547 -25.32 -51.45 5.40
N SER A 548 -25.51 -50.94 6.62
CA SER A 548 -26.50 -51.49 7.55
C SER A 548 -27.95 -51.18 7.13
N GLN A 549 -28.20 -50.03 6.50
CA GLN A 549 -29.54 -49.71 5.99
C GLN A 549 -29.90 -50.57 4.78
N THR A 550 -28.97 -50.79 3.84
CA THR A 550 -29.23 -51.63 2.65
C THR A 550 -29.45 -53.11 2.99
N SER A 551 -28.87 -53.61 4.08
CA SER A 551 -29.07 -55.01 4.51
C SER A 551 -30.39 -55.25 5.25
N THR A 552 -31.11 -54.20 5.65
CA THR A 552 -32.38 -54.33 6.38
C THR A 552 -33.60 -54.34 5.43
N GLU A 553 -33.47 -53.87 4.18
CA GLU A 553 -34.57 -53.88 3.19
C GLU A 553 -34.66 -55.16 2.34
N ILE A 554 -33.63 -56.02 2.32
CA ILE A 554 -33.64 -57.28 1.54
C ILE A 554 -34.24 -58.46 2.34
N GLY A 555 -34.57 -58.25 3.61
CA GLY A 555 -34.95 -59.32 4.52
C GLY A 555 -36.36 -59.23 5.10
N LEU A 556 -37.43 -59.10 4.30
CA LEU A 556 -38.81 -59.44 4.71
C LEU A 556 -39.79 -59.59 3.53
N SER A 557 -39.71 -60.74 2.85
CA SER A 557 -40.89 -61.48 2.37
C SER A 557 -40.62 -62.97 2.56
N ARG A 558 -40.42 -63.38 3.81
CA ARG A 558 -40.46 -64.80 4.19
C ARG A 558 -41.66 -65.00 5.10
N ASN A 559 -42.77 -65.35 4.45
CA ASN A 559 -44.01 -65.83 5.05
C ASN A 559 -43.70 -66.82 6.17
N ASN A 560 -43.99 -66.42 7.40
CA ASN A 560 -43.97 -67.30 8.55
C ASN A 560 -45.38 -67.87 8.72
N SER A 561 -45.60 -69.07 8.17
CA SER A 561 -46.71 -69.93 8.57
C SER A 561 -46.19 -71.03 9.47
N ARG A 562 -46.92 -71.26 10.57
CA ARG A 562 -47.04 -72.49 11.37
C ARG A 562 -46.11 -72.72 12.57
N ASN A 563 -46.80 -72.66 13.72
CA ASN A 563 -46.99 -73.73 14.72
C ASN A 563 -45.89 -74.02 15.75
N SER A 564 -46.13 -73.48 16.95
CA SER A 564 -46.26 -74.19 18.24
C SER A 564 -45.63 -75.59 18.36
N ILE A 565 -44.54 -75.72 19.13
CA ILE A 565 -44.35 -76.84 20.08
C ILE A 565 -43.59 -76.32 21.31
N LYS A 566 -44.27 -76.30 22.46
CA LYS A 566 -43.67 -76.24 23.81
C LYS A 566 -42.98 -77.59 24.08
N LEU A 567 -41.73 -77.58 24.54
CA LEU A 567 -41.21 -78.71 25.32
C LEU A 567 -40.33 -78.23 26.48
N SER A 568 -40.86 -78.48 27.67
CA SER A 568 -40.18 -78.46 28.97
C SER A 568 -39.07 -79.51 29.01
N LYS A 569 -37.88 -79.16 29.52
CA LYS A 569 -37.04 -80.14 30.20
C LYS A 569 -36.18 -79.50 31.29
N ASN A 570 -36.63 -79.81 32.50
CA ASN A 570 -36.01 -79.68 33.79
C ASN A 570 -34.82 -80.65 33.89
N THR A 571 -33.63 -80.20 34.31
CA THR A 571 -32.65 -81.11 34.92
C THR A 571 -31.82 -80.39 36.00
N ASN A 572 -32.13 -80.76 37.24
CA ASN A 572 -31.30 -80.61 38.43
C ASN A 572 -29.89 -81.18 38.23
N LYS A 573 -28.87 -80.52 38.80
CA LYS A 573 -27.86 -81.23 39.59
C LYS A 573 -27.31 -80.35 40.72
N ASN A 574 -27.62 -80.83 41.93
CA ASN A 574 -27.11 -80.49 43.25
C ASN A 574 -25.59 -80.67 43.40
N SER A 575 -25.07 -80.00 44.44
CA SER A 575 -24.04 -80.45 45.42
C SER A 575 -22.94 -79.39 45.60
N ASN A 576 -22.51 -78.97 46.79
CA ASN A 576 -22.98 -78.98 48.19
C ASN A 576 -21.89 -78.29 49.02
N ASN A 577 -22.27 -77.61 50.11
CA ASN A 577 -21.49 -77.33 51.34
C ASN A 577 -20.18 -76.50 51.26
N SER A 578 -19.82 -75.62 52.21
CA SER A 578 -20.19 -75.51 53.63
C SER A 578 -19.84 -74.13 54.24
N ASN A 579 -20.81 -73.59 54.99
CA ASN A 579 -20.76 -73.05 56.36
C ASN A 579 -19.68 -72.08 56.88
N ASN A 580 -20.24 -71.18 57.70
CA ASN A 580 -19.74 -70.53 58.92
C ASN A 580 -18.82 -69.31 58.76
N SER A 581 -18.92 -68.24 59.55
CA SER A 581 -19.88 -67.79 60.58
C SER A 581 -19.33 -66.45 61.12
N ASN A 582 -20.22 -65.53 61.48
CA ASN A 582 -20.15 -64.59 62.62
C ASN A 582 -18.81 -63.91 63.01
N ASN A 583 -18.80 -62.57 62.93
CA ASN A 583 -18.55 -61.64 64.06
C ASN A 583 -18.72 -60.20 63.56
N SER A 584 -19.72 -59.43 63.99
CA SER A 584 -19.89 -58.76 65.28
C SER A 584 -18.90 -57.60 65.52
N ASN A 585 -19.48 -56.41 65.72
CA ASN A 585 -19.03 -55.26 66.51
C ASN A 585 -17.61 -54.71 66.27
N ASN A 586 -17.46 -53.40 66.01
CA ASN A 586 -17.48 -52.41 67.08
C ASN A 586 -17.31 -50.95 66.61
N SER A 587 -17.93 -50.06 67.40
CA SER A 587 -17.51 -48.71 67.81
C SER A 587 -17.36 -47.55 66.79
N ASN A 588 -18.38 -46.69 66.82
CA ASN A 588 -18.31 -45.25 67.12
C ASN A 588 -16.92 -44.62 67.30
N SER A 589 -16.67 -43.54 66.57
CA SER A 589 -16.05 -42.33 67.12
C SER A 589 -16.49 -41.12 66.30
N SER A 590 -17.31 -40.30 66.96
CA SER A 590 -17.38 -38.85 66.80
C SER A 590 -16.02 -38.20 66.49
N ASP A 591 -15.99 -37.24 65.57
CA ASP A 591 -15.60 -35.89 65.99
C ASP A 591 -16.03 -34.78 65.04
N LYS A 592 -16.56 -33.73 65.67
CA LYS A 592 -16.79 -32.40 65.12
C LYS A 592 -15.43 -31.76 64.85
N ASN A 593 -15.27 -31.03 63.75
CA ASN A 593 -14.67 -29.70 63.84
C ASN A 593 -14.98 -28.84 62.61
N SER A 594 -15.90 -27.91 62.85
CA SER A 594 -15.96 -26.60 62.25
C SER A 594 -14.73 -25.77 62.61
N LYS A 595 -14.08 -25.14 61.63
CA LYS A 595 -13.56 -23.77 61.78
C LYS A 595 -13.36 -23.09 60.41
N PRO A 596 -13.81 -21.83 60.25
CA PRO A 596 -13.55 -20.97 59.10
C PRO A 596 -12.31 -20.08 59.32
N GLU A 597 -12.06 -19.15 58.38
CA GLU A 597 -11.01 -18.10 58.29
C GLU A 597 -9.72 -18.58 57.59
N ASN A 598 -9.17 -17.93 56.55
CA ASN A 598 -9.29 -16.58 55.98
C ASN A 598 -9.30 -16.60 54.45
#